data_AF-A0A9D7HQX4-F1
#
_entry.id   AF-A0A9D7HQX4-F1
#
_cell.length_a   1.000
_cell.length_b   1.000
_cell.length_c   1.000
_cell.angle_alpha   90.00
_cell.angle_beta   90.00
_cell.angle_gamma   90.00
#
_symmetry.space_group_name_H-M   'P 1'
#
loop_
_entity.id
_entity.type
_entity.pdbx_description
1 polymer ?
#
loop_
_entity_poly.entity_id
_entity_poly.type
_entity_poly.pdbx_seq_one_letter_code
_entity_poly.pdbx_strand_id
1 'polypeptide(L)' 'MLLARVIAEANRLGADSLELNVNKRNPAVAFYQHMGFRIERDEVIDIGRGYVMDDHVMELIL' A
#
# COMPACT_ATOMS: atom_id res chain seq x y z
N MET A 1 -14.88 -5.92 7.00
CA MET A 1 -13.67 -5.08 6.80
C MET A 1 -13.60 -4.69 5.33
N LEU A 2 -13.28 -3.43 5.01
CA LEU A 2 -13.22 -2.93 3.61
C LEU A 2 -12.15 -3.66 2.79
N LEU A 3 -10.95 -3.85 3.35
CA LEU A 3 -9.82 -4.51 2.69
C LEU A 3 -10.17 -5.93 2.20
N ALA A 4 -10.89 -6.72 2.99
CA ALA A 4 -11.32 -8.05 2.59
C ALA A 4 -12.25 -8.04 1.35
N ARG A 5 -13.07 -6.99 1.18
CA ARG A 5 -13.92 -6.85 -0.01
C ARG A 5 -13.11 -6.47 -1.24
N VAL A 6 -12.08 -5.65 -1.08
CA VAL A 6 -11.15 -5.30 -2.17
C VAL A 6 -10.35 -6.53 -2.61
N ILE A 7 -9.82 -7.31 -1.66
CA ILE A 7 -9.11 -8.57 -1.94
C ILE A 7 -9.99 -9.56 -2.71
N ALA A 8 -11.25 -9.72 -2.29
CA ALA A 8 -12.19 -10.61 -2.97
C ALA A 8 -12.47 -10.16 -4.41
N GLU A 9 -12.63 -8.85 -4.62
CA GLU A 9 -12.90 -8.31 -5.96
C GLU A 9 -11.67 -8.39 -6.87
N ALA A 10 -10.48 -8.12 -6.35
CA ALA A 10 -9.24 -8.24 -7.11
C ALA A 10 -8.96 -9.69 -7.54
N ASN A 11 -9.20 -10.66 -6.64
CA ASN A 11 -9.17 -12.08 -6.97
C ASN A 11 -10.20 -12.45 -8.06
N ARG A 12 -11.42 -11.91 -7.98
CA ARG A 12 -12.48 -12.15 -8.98
C ARG A 12 -12.08 -11.63 -10.37
N LEU A 13 -11.29 -10.56 -10.41
CA LEU A 13 -10.77 -9.97 -11.65
C LEU A 13 -9.49 -10.64 -12.15
N GLY A 14 -8.92 -11.59 -11.40
CA GLY A 14 -7.66 -12.26 -11.74
C GLY A 14 -6.45 -11.34 -11.63
N ALA A 15 -6.47 -10.39 -10.70
CA ALA A 15 -5.29 -9.57 -10.41
C ALA A 15 -4.23 -10.40 -9.66
N ASP A 16 -2.95 -10.18 -9.99
CA ASP A 16 -1.84 -10.88 -9.35
C ASP A 16 -1.49 -10.32 -7.96
N SER A 17 -1.78 -9.03 -7.73
CA SER A 17 -1.48 -8.36 -6.46
C SER A 17 -2.33 -7.11 -6.22
N LEU A 18 -2.28 -6.60 -4.99
CA LEU A 18 -2.74 -5.27 -4.59
C LEU A 18 -1.54 -4.40 -4.20
N GLU A 19 -1.42 -3.23 -4.79
CA GLU A 19 -0.43 -2.21 -4.42
C GLU A 19 -1.11 -1.02 -3.72
N LEU A 20 -0.44 -0.44 -2.72
CA LEU A 20 -0.84 0.81 -2.09
C LEU A 20 0.37 1.65 -1.69
N ASN A 21 0.18 2.97 -1.59
CA ASN A 21 1.12 3.89 -0.95
C ASN A 21 0.65 4.18 0.48
N VAL A 22 1.59 4.21 1.42
CA VAL A 22 1.34 4.67 2.79
C VAL A 22 2.51 5.50 3.27
N ASN A 23 2.22 6.70 3.80
CA ASN A 23 3.26 7.55 4.37
C ASN A 23 4.10 6.81 5.41
N LYS A 24 5.43 6.93 5.33
CA LYS A 24 6.36 6.17 6.19
C LYS A 24 6.17 6.42 7.68
N ARG A 25 5.60 7.57 8.05
CA ARG A 25 5.32 7.95 9.44
C ARG A 25 3.93 7.55 9.91
N ASN A 26 3.11 6.97 9.04
CA ASN A 26 1.76 6.56 9.38
C ASN A 26 1.77 5.18 10.08
N PRO A 27 1.21 5.04 11.30
CA PRO A 27 1.10 3.76 11.99
C PRO A 27 0.34 2.68 11.21
N ALA A 28 -0.46 3.06 10.21
CA ALA A 28 -1.15 2.13 9.32
C ALA A 28 -0.21 1.17 8.57
N VAL A 29 1.10 1.48 8.46
CA VAL A 29 2.10 0.53 7.94
C VAL A 29 2.02 -0.81 8.69
N ALA A 30 1.92 -0.78 10.02
CA ALA A 30 1.81 -1.99 10.83
C ALA A 30 0.49 -2.74 10.60
N PHE A 31 -0.60 -2.01 10.35
CA PHE A 31 -1.88 -2.61 9.98
C PHE A 31 -1.76 -3.39 8.66
N TYR A 32 -1.17 -2.80 7.62
CA TYR A 32 -1.00 -3.47 6.33
C TYR A 32 -0.02 -4.64 6.40
N GLN A 33 1.08 -4.50 7.15
CA GLN A 33 2.00 -5.62 7.42
C GLN A 33 1.29 -6.79 8.10
N HIS A 34 0.43 -6.52 9.08
CA HIS A 34 -0.37 -7.56 9.75
C HIS A 34 -1.39 -8.22 8.80
N MET A 35 -1.88 -7.48 7.81
CA MET A 35 -2.76 -8.00 6.76
C MET A 35 -2.01 -8.75 5.64
N GLY A 36 -0.68 -8.85 5.72
CA GLY A 36 0.15 -9.61 4.77
C GLY A 36 0.84 -8.78 3.69
N PHE A 37 0.61 -7.47 3.65
CA PHE A 37 1.34 -6.59 2.73
C PHE A 37 2.81 -6.50 3.12
N ARG A 38 3.68 -6.38 2.13
CA ARG A 38 5.12 -6.20 2.30
C ARG A 38 5.53 -4.87 1.68
N ILE A 39 6.55 -4.22 2.26
CA ILE A 39 7.13 -3.03 1.63
C ILE A 39 7.93 -3.51 0.42
N GLU A 40 7.53 -3.07 -0.77
CA GLU A 40 8.19 -3.41 -2.02
C GLU A 40 9.28 -2.40 -2.35
N ARG A 41 8.97 -1.10 -2.18
CA ARG A 41 9.91 0.00 -2.41
C ARG A 41 9.53 1.23 -1.61
N ASP A 42 10.49 2.13 -1.47
CA ASP A 42 10.28 3.47 -0.97
C ASP A 42 10.07 4.44 -2.12
N GLU A 43 9.17 5.41 -1.95
CA GLU A 43 8.88 6.44 -2.95
C GLU A 43 8.94 7.83 -2.30
N VAL A 44 9.81 8.69 -2.84
CA VAL A 44 9.92 10.09 -2.44
C VAL A 44 9.60 10.97 -3.64
N ILE A 45 8.45 11.64 -3.61
CA ILE A 45 7.98 12.48 -4.71
C ILE A 45 7.90 13.93 -4.24
N ASP A 46 8.55 14.83 -4.97
CA ASP A 46 8.34 16.27 -4.80
C ASP A 46 6.93 16.64 -5.29
N ILE A 47 6.11 17.18 -4.39
CA ILE A 47 4.74 17.60 -4.68
C ILE A 47 4.62 19.14 -4.77
N GLY A 48 5.76 19.83 -4.82
CA GLY A 48 5.89 21.26 -4.93
C GLY A 48 5.86 21.99 -3.59
N ARG A 49 6.18 23.28 -3.64
CA ARG A 49 6.16 24.21 -2.49
C ARG A 49 7.04 23.77 -1.31
N GLY A 50 8.09 22.98 -1.57
CA GLY A 50 9.00 22.49 -0.55
C GLY A 50 8.49 21.29 0.24
N TYR A 51 7.43 20.62 -0.23
CA TYR A 51 6.91 19.40 0.38
C TYR A 51 7.26 18.17 -0.45
N VAL A 52 7.45 17.05 0.24
CA VAL A 52 7.65 15.74 -0.36
C VAL A 52 6.61 14.76 0.19
N MET A 53 6.13 13.89 -0.68
CA MET A 53 5.45 12.66 -0.28
C MET A 53 6.54 11.60 -0.06
N ASP A 54 6.69 11.15 1.18
CA ASP A 54 7.70 10.17 1.61
C ASP A 54 6.95 8.93 2.10
N ASP A 55 6.70 8.02 1.17
CA ASP A 55 5.78 6.90 1.33
C ASP A 55 6.49 5.56 1.12
N HIS A 56 5.97 4.52 1.75
CA HIS A 56 6.22 3.14 1.36
C HIS A 56 5.21 2.75 0.29
N VAL A 57 5.70 2.11 -0.77
CA VAL A 57 4.85 1.30 -1.65
C VAL A 57 4.81 -0.11 -1.08
N MET A 58 3.60 -0.60 -0.81
CA MET A 58 3.36 -1.90 -0.23
C MET A 58 2.54 -2.79 -1.16
N GLU A 59 2.89 -4.07 -1.21
CA GLU A 59 2.24 -5.07 -2.06
C GLU A 59 1.70 -6.26 -1.25
N LEU A 60 0.50 -6.72 -1.58
CA LEU A 60 -0.03 -8.03 -1.19
C LEU A 60 -0.23 -8.87 -2.45
N ILE A 61 0.53 -9.96 -2.58
CA ILE A 61 0.29 -10.98 -3.60
C ILE A 61 -1.03 -11.70 -3.29
N LEU A 62 -1.88 -11.86 -4.30
CA LEU A 62 -3.25 -12.40 -4.18
C LEU A 62 -3.34 -13.91 -4.44
#